data_AF-A0A9K3KXD8-F1
#
_entry.id   AF-A0A9K3KXD8-F1
#
_cell.length_a   1.000
_cell.length_b   1.000
_cell.length_c   1.000
_cell.angle_alpha   90.00
_cell.angle_beta   90.00
_cell.angle_gamma   90.00
#
_symmetry.space_group_name_H-M   'P 1'
#
loop_
_entity.id
_entity.type
_entity.pdbx_description
1 polymer ?
#
loop_
_entity_poly.entity_id
_entity_poly.type
_entity_poly.pdbx_seq_one_letter_code
_entity_poly.pdbx_strand_id
1 'polypeptide(L)'
;MTSSNKNDGNNIEKEDSPEENDKTNHELYQQLQSRHEHLQVEKTRTALEEQHIQSFLKRRPRKLPYEDARKWVQANLGASTKEEYDDLVANGNLRTPYIPKRPEEYYTSTREWISWDHFLTGIFDDEQPSGIQPSTGVFH
;
A
#
# COMPACT_ATOMS: atom_id res chain seq x y z
N MET A 1 96.44 -3.12 -8.68
CA MET A 1 95.86 -1.85 -9.14
C MET A 1 94.34 -2.02 -9.10
N THR A 2 93.72 -1.87 -7.93
CA THR A 2 93.08 -0.65 -7.37
C THR A 2 91.91 -0.11 -8.20
N SER A 3 90.71 -0.22 -7.63
CA SER A 3 89.64 0.80 -7.51
C SER A 3 88.34 0.06 -7.18
N SER A 4 87.96 -0.08 -5.89
CA SER A 4 87.14 0.87 -5.13
C SER A 4 86.06 1.55 -5.97
N ASN A 5 84.80 1.14 -5.76
CA ASN A 5 83.68 2.06 -5.87
C ASN A 5 82.69 1.80 -4.74
N LYS A 6 82.71 2.71 -3.75
CA LYS A 6 81.71 2.84 -2.70
C LYS A 6 80.56 3.66 -3.29
N ASN A 7 79.34 3.16 -3.19
CA ASN A 7 78.15 4.00 -3.31
C ASN A 7 77.44 3.99 -1.96
N ASP A 8 77.84 4.96 -1.14
CA ASP A 8 77.05 5.49 -0.03
C ASP A 8 75.97 6.40 -0.63
N GLY A 9 74.78 6.43 -0.03
CA GLY A 9 73.89 7.56 -0.18
C GLY A 9 72.40 7.25 -0.31
N ASN A 10 71.74 7.25 0.85
CA ASN A 10 70.46 7.91 1.09
C ASN A 10 69.32 7.67 0.09
N ASN A 11 68.42 6.74 0.43
CA ASN A 11 67.01 6.99 0.17
C ASN A 11 66.35 7.32 1.50
N ILE A 12 66.00 8.60 1.63
CA ILE A 12 65.40 9.24 2.78
C ILE A 12 64.05 8.56 3.04
N GLU A 13 63.99 7.76 4.11
CA GLU A 13 62.73 7.48 4.78
C GLU A 13 62.17 8.84 5.20
N LYS A 14 61.18 9.34 4.46
CA LYS A 14 60.33 10.42 4.94
C LYS A 14 59.59 9.83 6.14
N GLU A 15 60.12 10.09 7.32
CA GLU A 15 59.35 9.96 8.56
C GLU A 15 58.16 10.92 8.43
N ASP A 16 56.99 10.34 8.15
CA ASP A 16 55.72 11.03 8.29
C ASP A 16 55.59 11.48 9.74
N SER A 17 55.39 12.79 9.92
CA SER A 17 55.18 13.39 11.22
C SER A 17 53.97 12.72 11.89
N PRO A 18 54.09 12.21 13.13
CA PRO A 18 53.02 11.48 13.80
C PRO A 18 51.72 12.29 13.97
N GLU A 19 51.79 13.63 13.91
CA GLU A 19 50.63 14.51 14.03
C GLU A 19 49.69 14.54 12.81
N GLU A 20 50.17 14.27 11.58
CA GLU A 20 49.29 14.22 10.40
C GLU A 20 48.55 12.88 10.28
N ASN A 21 49.17 11.79 10.76
CA ASN A 21 48.57 10.46 10.80
C ASN A 21 47.38 10.40 11.79
N ASP A 22 47.48 11.06 12.94
CA ASP A 22 46.38 11.12 13.91
C ASP A 22 45.18 11.94 13.42
N LYS A 23 45.43 13.04 12.69
CA LYS A 23 44.36 13.88 12.11
C LYS A 23 43.64 13.16 10.98
N THR A 24 44.38 12.49 10.10
CA THR A 24 43.82 11.72 8.98
C THR A 24 43.03 10.51 9.47
N ASN A 25 43.51 9.79 10.50
CA ASN A 25 42.74 8.72 11.12
C ASN A 25 41.44 9.26 11.75
N HIS A 26 41.50 10.38 12.48
CA HIS A 26 40.31 10.99 13.08
C HIS A 26 39.25 11.39 12.04
N GLU A 27 39.66 12.00 10.93
CA GLU A 27 38.77 12.37 9.83
C GLU A 27 38.14 11.13 9.17
N LEU A 28 38.91 10.06 9.00
CA LEU A 28 38.46 8.79 8.44
C LEU A 28 37.44 8.11 9.37
N TYR A 29 37.63 8.17 10.68
CA TYR A 29 36.63 7.72 11.66
C TYR A 29 35.33 8.53 11.57
N GLN A 30 35.40 9.86 11.47
CA GLN A 30 34.21 10.70 11.31
C GLN A 30 33.46 10.40 10.01
N GLN A 31 34.18 10.17 8.92
CA GLN A 31 33.59 9.80 7.63
C GLN A 31 32.91 8.43 7.69
N LEU A 32 33.54 7.44 8.32
CA LEU A 32 32.96 6.11 8.52
C LEU A 32 31.69 6.17 9.39
N GLN A 33 31.72 6.98 10.45
CA GLN A 33 30.57 7.18 11.33
C GLN A 33 29.41 7.83 10.58
N SER A 34 29.67 8.89 9.81
CA SER A 34 28.66 9.56 8.98
C SER A 34 28.05 8.62 7.93
N ARG A 35 28.90 7.80 7.28
CA ARG A 35 28.43 6.77 6.33
C ARG A 35 27.59 5.71 7.02
N HIS A 36 27.97 5.29 8.23
CA HIS A 36 27.21 4.32 9.00
C HIS A 36 25.83 4.88 9.36
N GLU A 37 25.75 6.10 9.88
CA GLU A 37 24.50 6.77 10.20
C GLU A 37 23.58 6.88 8.97
N HIS A 38 24.12 7.32 7.83
CA HIS A 38 23.37 7.38 6.58
C HIS A 38 22.81 6.00 6.17
N LEU A 39 23.63 4.94 6.26
CA LEU A 39 23.18 3.57 5.98
C LEU A 39 22.08 3.10 6.93
N GLN A 40 22.13 3.49 8.21
CA GLN A 40 21.08 3.15 9.17
C GLN A 40 19.77 3.88 8.85
N VAL A 41 19.84 5.16 8.44
CA VAL A 41 18.66 5.93 8.01
C VAL A 41 18.01 5.27 6.79
N GLU A 42 18.80 4.94 5.77
CA GLU A 42 18.29 4.28 4.56
C GLU A 42 17.67 2.92 4.87
N LYS A 43 18.32 2.10 5.70
CA LYS A 43 17.76 0.81 6.15
C LYS A 43 16.44 0.99 6.88
N THR A 44 16.37 1.97 7.78
CA THR A 44 15.17 2.26 8.57
C THR A 44 14.03 2.70 7.66
N ARG A 45 14.31 3.59 6.71
CA ARG A 45 13.34 4.04 5.70
C ARG A 45 12.81 2.88 4.89
N THR A 46 13.69 2.06 4.31
CA THR A 46 13.29 0.89 3.52
C THR A 46 12.45 -0.08 4.36
N ALA A 47 12.84 -0.34 5.61
CA ALA A 47 12.07 -1.19 6.50
C ALA A 47 10.67 -0.62 6.80
N LEU A 48 10.54 0.69 6.97
CA LEU A 48 9.24 1.35 7.16
C LEU A 48 8.37 1.27 5.91
N GLU A 49 8.95 1.48 4.72
CA GLU A 49 8.25 1.36 3.44
C GLU A 49 7.77 -0.08 3.21
N GLU A 50 8.61 -1.07 3.45
CA GLU A 50 8.25 -2.49 3.38
C GLU A 50 7.15 -2.85 4.38
N GLN A 51 7.28 -2.41 5.63
CA GLN A 51 6.24 -2.62 6.65
C GLN A 51 4.91 -2.00 6.22
N HIS A 52 4.94 -0.81 5.65
CA HIS A 52 3.75 -0.14 5.15
C HIS A 52 3.10 -0.92 3.99
N ILE A 53 3.88 -1.34 2.99
CA ILE A 53 3.41 -2.15 1.85
C ILE A 53 2.82 -3.48 2.35
N GLN A 54 3.52 -4.18 3.24
CA GLN A 54 3.06 -5.43 3.83
C GLN A 54 1.75 -5.22 4.60
N SER A 55 1.62 -4.13 5.36
CA SER A 55 0.39 -3.80 6.07
C SER A 55 -0.78 -3.55 5.12
N PHE A 56 -0.53 -2.94 3.96
CA PHE A 56 -1.53 -2.68 2.94
C PHE A 56 -2.00 -3.97 2.27
N LEU A 57 -1.06 -4.81 1.83
CA LEU A 57 -1.35 -6.09 1.17
C LEU A 57 -2.07 -7.09 2.09
N LYS A 58 -1.82 -7.04 3.40
CA LYS A 58 -2.51 -7.88 4.40
C LYS A 58 -3.96 -7.47 4.67
N ARG A 59 -4.37 -6.24 4.31
CA ARG A 59 -5.74 -5.77 4.54
C ARG A 59 -6.69 -6.52 3.61
N ARG A 60 -7.82 -6.98 4.18
CA ARG A 60 -8.88 -7.59 3.38
C ARG A 60 -9.49 -6.52 2.46
N PRO A 61 -9.85 -6.86 1.21
CA PRO A 61 -10.56 -5.94 0.32
C PRO A 61 -11.85 -5.47 0.98
N ARG A 62 -12.06 -4.15 1.03
CA ARG A 62 -13.34 -3.60 1.49
C ARG A 62 -14.38 -3.78 0.38
N LYS A 63 -15.50 -4.39 0.71
CA LYS A 63 -16.64 -4.50 -0.19
C LYS A 63 -17.49 -3.24 -0.11
N LEU A 64 -18.25 -2.96 -1.16
CA LEU A 64 -19.20 -1.87 -1.17
C LEU A 64 -20.33 -2.12 -0.15
N PRO A 65 -20.96 -1.05 0.37
CA PRO A 65 -22.23 -1.16 1.08
C PRO A 65 -23.31 -1.78 0.18
N TYR A 66 -24.34 -2.37 0.81
CA TYR A 66 -25.41 -3.09 0.10
C TYR A 66 -26.05 -2.25 -1.02
N GLU A 67 -26.47 -1.03 -0.70
CA GLU A 67 -27.14 -0.11 -1.64
C GLU A 67 -26.29 0.22 -2.87
N ASP A 68 -25.00 0.49 -2.67
CA ASP A 68 -24.08 0.82 -3.76
C ASP A 68 -23.77 -0.41 -4.61
N ALA A 69 -23.60 -1.57 -3.98
CA ALA A 69 -23.37 -2.83 -4.67
C ALA A 69 -24.59 -3.23 -5.51
N ARG A 70 -25.80 -3.09 -4.97
CA ARG A 70 -27.08 -3.34 -5.65
C ARG A 70 -27.19 -2.49 -6.92
N LYS A 71 -27.06 -1.16 -6.78
CA LYS A 71 -27.12 -0.22 -7.92
C LYS A 71 -26.10 -0.57 -8.98
N TRP A 72 -24.88 -0.94 -8.57
CA TRP A 72 -23.85 -1.34 -9.51
C TRP A 72 -24.20 -2.63 -10.25
N VAL A 73 -24.68 -3.65 -9.54
CA VAL A 73 -25.08 -4.94 -10.15
C VAL A 73 -26.23 -4.75 -11.13
N GLN A 74 -27.27 -4.01 -10.75
CA GLN A 74 -28.41 -3.67 -11.59
C GLN A 74 -27.99 -2.92 -12.87
N ALA A 75 -27.04 -1.99 -12.76
CA ALA A 75 -26.60 -1.20 -13.90
C ALA A 75 -25.62 -1.94 -14.84
N ASN A 76 -24.91 -2.97 -14.37
CA ASN A 76 -23.77 -3.53 -15.11
C ASN A 76 -23.83 -5.04 -15.40
N LEU A 77 -24.50 -5.84 -14.57
CA LEU A 77 -24.42 -7.30 -14.64
C LEU A 77 -25.55 -7.94 -15.44
N GLY A 78 -26.74 -7.32 -15.45
CA GLY A 78 -27.90 -7.81 -16.19
C GLY A 78 -28.44 -9.19 -15.76
N ALA A 79 -28.00 -9.72 -14.62
CA ALA A 79 -28.52 -10.95 -14.05
C ALA A 79 -29.87 -10.69 -13.38
N SER A 80 -30.86 -11.53 -13.65
CA SER A 80 -32.20 -11.47 -13.03
C SER A 80 -32.39 -12.58 -11.99
N THR A 81 -31.60 -13.65 -12.07
CA THR A 81 -31.67 -14.79 -11.16
C THR A 81 -30.36 -15.02 -10.42
N LYS A 82 -30.43 -15.77 -9.31
CA LYS A 82 -29.26 -16.19 -8.54
C LYS A 82 -28.33 -17.06 -9.39
N GLU A 83 -28.91 -17.96 -10.18
CA GLU A 83 -28.17 -18.90 -11.03
C GLU A 83 -27.37 -18.15 -12.09
N GLU A 84 -27.99 -17.17 -12.77
CA GLU A 84 -27.29 -16.31 -13.72
C GLU A 84 -26.17 -15.51 -13.05
N TYR A 85 -26.40 -15.00 -11.84
CA TYR A 85 -25.37 -14.30 -11.09
C TYR A 85 -24.18 -15.22 -10.77
N ASP A 86 -24.46 -16.43 -10.30
CA ASP A 86 -23.42 -17.44 -9.98
C ASP A 86 -22.64 -17.84 -11.24
N ASP A 87 -23.30 -17.96 -12.40
CA ASP A 87 -22.66 -18.20 -13.68
C ASP A 87 -21.73 -17.03 -14.08
N LEU A 88 -22.15 -15.78 -13.87
CA LEU A 88 -21.30 -14.61 -14.12
C LEU A 88 -20.08 -14.56 -13.19
N VAL A 89 -20.24 -15.02 -11.95
CA VAL A 89 -19.13 -15.17 -11.00
C VAL A 89 -18.17 -16.28 -11.44
N ALA A 90 -18.70 -17.44 -11.83
CA ALA A 90 -17.92 -18.61 -12.23
C ALA A 90 -17.15 -18.37 -13.52
N ASN A 91 -17.78 -17.72 -14.51
CA ASN A 91 -17.17 -17.38 -15.79
C ASN A 91 -16.20 -16.18 -15.69
N GLY A 92 -16.13 -15.51 -14.54
CA GLY A 92 -15.24 -14.36 -14.33
C GLY A 92 -15.73 -13.07 -14.98
N ASN A 93 -17.00 -13.00 -15.37
CA ASN A 93 -17.63 -11.78 -15.87
C ASN A 93 -17.85 -10.76 -14.74
N LEU A 94 -18.02 -11.21 -13.50
CA LEU A 94 -17.92 -10.35 -12.32
C LEU A 94 -16.46 -10.06 -11.96
N ARG A 95 -15.87 -9.06 -12.62
CA ARG A 95 -14.46 -8.67 -12.43
C ARG A 95 -14.21 -7.69 -11.28
N THR A 96 -15.25 -7.10 -10.71
CA THR A 96 -15.10 -6.04 -9.72
C THR A 96 -14.76 -6.59 -8.33
N PRO A 97 -13.62 -6.20 -7.72
CA PRO A 97 -13.23 -6.71 -6.41
C PRO A 97 -14.12 -6.19 -5.28
N TYR A 98 -14.92 -5.15 -5.55
CA TYR A 98 -15.79 -4.47 -4.59
C TYR A 98 -17.12 -5.19 -4.36
N ILE A 99 -17.56 -5.99 -5.32
CA ILE A 99 -18.78 -6.77 -5.18
C ILE A 99 -18.42 -8.10 -4.50
N PRO A 100 -19.17 -8.52 -3.46
CA PRO A 100 -18.99 -9.85 -2.89
C PRO A 100 -19.39 -10.92 -3.90
N LYS A 101 -18.60 -12.00 -4.03
CA LYS A 101 -18.96 -13.16 -4.86
C LYS A 101 -20.18 -13.92 -4.34
N ARG A 102 -20.45 -13.79 -3.04
CA ARG A 102 -21.58 -14.37 -2.32
C ARG A 102 -22.29 -13.25 -1.57
N PRO A 103 -23.08 -12.40 -2.25
CA PRO A 103 -23.69 -11.22 -1.65
C PRO A 103 -24.66 -11.59 -0.52
N GLU A 104 -25.42 -12.67 -0.68
CA GLU A 104 -26.31 -13.21 0.35
C GLU A 104 -25.57 -13.46 1.68
N GLU A 105 -24.46 -14.21 1.66
CA GLU A 105 -23.67 -14.50 2.86
C GLU A 105 -23.03 -13.23 3.45
N TYR A 106 -22.44 -12.39 2.59
CA TYR A 106 -21.75 -11.18 3.02
C TYR A 106 -22.71 -10.18 3.68
N TYR A 107 -23.83 -9.86 3.04
CA TYR A 107 -24.78 -8.87 3.55
C TYR A 107 -25.70 -9.42 4.64
N THR A 108 -25.87 -10.74 4.73
CA THR A 108 -26.51 -11.35 5.91
C THR A 108 -25.66 -11.12 7.15
N SER A 109 -24.33 -11.24 7.03
CA SER A 109 -23.43 -10.98 8.16
C SER A 109 -23.46 -9.53 8.64
N THR A 110 -23.72 -8.57 7.73
CA THR A 110 -23.87 -7.15 8.04
C THR A 110 -25.31 -6.73 8.36
N ARG A 111 -26.27 -7.66 8.27
CA ARG A 111 -27.73 -7.42 8.43
C ARG A 111 -28.31 -6.43 7.42
N GLU A 112 -27.72 -6.35 6.23
CA GLU A 112 -28.17 -5.49 5.13
C GLU A 112 -28.86 -6.29 4.02
N TRP A 113 -28.84 -7.64 4.08
CA TRP A 113 -29.45 -8.48 3.07
C TRP A 113 -30.97 -8.47 3.12
N ILE A 114 -31.61 -8.28 1.96
CA ILE A 114 -33.07 -8.28 1.80
C ILE A 114 -33.52 -9.52 1.05
N SER A 115 -33.24 -9.59 -0.25
CA SER A 115 -33.54 -10.73 -1.11
C SER A 115 -32.72 -10.66 -2.40
N TRP A 116 -32.70 -11.77 -3.13
CA TRP A 116 -32.09 -11.83 -4.47
C TRP A 116 -32.81 -10.92 -5.46
N ASP A 117 -34.15 -10.91 -5.45
CA ASP A 117 -34.93 -10.04 -6.33
C ASP A 117 -34.63 -8.57 -6.06
N HIS A 118 -34.58 -8.16 -4.79
CA HIS A 118 -34.22 -6.79 -4.45
C HIS A 118 -32.81 -6.44 -4.90
N PHE A 119 -31.85 -7.36 -4.72
CA PHE A 119 -30.45 -7.14 -5.09
C PHE A 119 -30.24 -7.05 -6.61
N LEU A 120 -30.98 -7.82 -7.40
CA LEU A 120 -30.78 -7.97 -8.85
C LEU A 120 -31.68 -7.08 -9.70
N THR A 121 -32.94 -6.90 -9.31
CA THR A 121 -33.95 -6.23 -10.14
C THR A 121 -34.52 -4.96 -9.51
N GLY A 122 -34.45 -4.81 -8.18
CA GLY A 122 -34.91 -3.59 -7.49
C GLY A 122 -36.43 -3.44 -7.40
N ILE A 123 -37.19 -4.52 -7.63
CA ILE A 123 -38.66 -4.51 -7.72
C ILE A 123 -39.36 -3.97 -6.46
N PHE A 124 -38.68 -3.91 -5.31
CA PHE A 124 -39.27 -3.43 -4.04
C PHE A 124 -38.88 -1.98 -3.66
N ASP A 125 -38.22 -1.22 -4.53
CA ASP A 125 -37.85 0.19 -4.23
C ASP A 125 -39.04 1.19 -4.32
N ASP A 126 -40.23 0.75 -4.73
CA ASP A 126 -41.40 1.63 -4.95
C ASP A 126 -42.14 2.07 -3.66
N GLU A 127 -41.76 1.59 -2.48
CA GLU A 127 -42.42 1.95 -1.20
C GLU A 127 -41.48 2.48 -0.12
N GLN A 128 -40.80 3.61 -0.39
CA GLN A 128 -40.55 4.61 0.65
C GLN A 128 -40.73 6.04 0.09
N PRO A 129 -41.84 6.73 0.42
CA PRO A 129 -42.02 8.14 0.12
C PRO A 129 -41.08 8.94 1.02
N SER A 130 -39.99 9.46 0.47
CA SER A 130 -39.16 10.44 1.17
C SER A 130 -39.91 11.77 1.28
N GLY A 131 -40.83 11.83 2.23
CA GLY A 131 -41.43 13.05 2.77
C GLY A 131 -40.41 13.89 3.54
N ILE A 132 -39.30 14.26 2.90
CA ILE A 132 -38.50 15.39 3.33
C ILE A 132 -39.15 16.61 2.68
N GLN A 133 -40.05 17.26 3.42
CA GLN A 133 -40.51 18.58 3.02
C GLN A 133 -39.28 19.50 2.90
N PRO A 134 -39.12 20.28 1.83
CA PRO A 134 -38.15 21.37 1.86
C PRO A 134 -38.54 22.26 3.03
N SER A 135 -37.58 22.55 3.91
CA SER A 135 -37.75 23.49 5.03
C SER A 135 -38.11 24.87 4.47
N THR A 136 -39.39 25.11 4.20
CA THR A 136 -39.96 26.43 3.96
C THR A 136 -40.06 27.15 5.29
N GLY A 137 -38.94 27.75 5.70
CA GLY A 137 -38.92 28.77 6.74
C GLY A 137 -39.65 30.01 6.24
N VAL A 138 -40.97 30.03 6.38
CA VAL A 138 -41.77 31.26 6.32
C VAL A 138 -41.67 31.91 7.70
N PHE A 139 -40.80 32.91 7.82
CA PHE A 139 -40.80 33.81 8.97
C PHE A 139 -42.02 34.74 8.85
N HIS A 140 -42.88 34.77 9.88
CA HIS A 140 -43.87 35.82 10.12
C HIS A 140 -43.40 36.67 11.30
#